data_AF-A0A6J4L6U1-F1
#
_entry.id   AF-A0A6J4L6U1-F1
#
_cell.length_a   1.000
_cell.length_b   1.000
_cell.length_c   1.000
_cell.angle_alpha   90.00
_cell.angle_beta   90.00
_cell.angle_gamma   90.00
#
_symmetry.space_group_name_H-M   'P 1'
#
loop_
_entity.id
_entity.type
_entity.pdbx_description
1 polymer ?
#
loop_
_entity_poly.entity_id
_entity_poly.type
_entity_poly.pdbx_seq_one_letter_code
_entity_poly.pdbx_strand_id
1 'polypeptide(L)' 'DQLALLEGEVTPDALRAAGLVKRKGPVKVLANGEVSGAVSVRGLKVSAKAREAIVAAGGKVEE' A
#
# COMPACT_ATOMS: atom_id res chain seq x y z
N ASP A 1 -0.86 9.75 5.60
CA ASP A 1 -1.75 9.48 4.44
C ASP A 1 -1.05 9.41 3.07
N GLN A 2 0.02 8.62 2.89
CA GLN A 2 0.64 8.50 1.54
C GLN A 2 -0.14 7.60 0.56
N LEU A 3 -1.05 6.77 1.09
CA LEU A 3 -1.88 5.84 0.30
C LEU A 3 -3.20 6.46 -0.16
N ALA A 4 -3.60 7.61 0.40
CA ALA A 4 -4.82 8.32 0.01
C ALA A 4 -4.71 9.00 -1.38
N LEU A 5 -3.50 9.12 -1.92
CA LEU A 5 -3.26 9.64 -3.28
C LEU A 5 -3.58 8.62 -4.38
N LEU A 6 -3.76 7.35 -4.00
CA LEU A 6 -4.10 6.26 -4.90
C LEU A 6 -5.59 5.99 -4.73
N GLU A 7 -6.32 5.78 -5.83
CA GLU A 7 -7.76 5.46 -5.86
C GLU A 7 -8.04 4.05 -5.30
N GLY A 8 -7.61 3.79 -4.06
CA GLY A 8 -7.72 2.49 -3.42
C GLY A 8 -6.76 1.44 -3.96
N GLU A 9 -6.23 1.54 -5.19
CA GLU A 9 -5.36 0.50 -5.74
C GLU A 9 -3.87 0.78 -5.54
N VAL A 10 -3.21 -0.07 -4.75
CA VAL A 10 -1.79 0.03 -4.42
C VAL A 10 -1.07 -1.10 -5.13
N THR A 11 -0.56 -0.80 -6.32
CA THR A 11 0.29 -1.68 -7.12
C THR A 11 1.68 -1.09 -7.28
N PRO A 12 2.70 -1.89 -7.64
CA PRO A 12 4.04 -1.38 -7.91
C PRO A 12 4.07 -0.33 -9.02
N ASP A 13 3.18 -0.45 -10.01
CA ASP A 13 3.05 0.52 -11.11
C ASP A 13 2.28 1.77 -10.67
N ALA A 14 1.18 1.65 -9.91
CA ALA A 14 0.48 2.82 -9.37
C ALA A 14 1.36 3.63 -8.42
N LEU A 15 2.15 2.97 -7.56
CA LEU A 15 3.14 3.62 -6.69
C LEU A 15 4.26 4.33 -7.48
N ARG A 16 4.63 3.81 -8.65
CA ARG A 16 5.59 4.45 -9.56
C ARG A 16 4.96 5.65 -10.28
N ALA A 17 3.73 5.48 -10.78
CA ALA A 17 2.96 6.55 -11.44
C ALA A 17 2.69 7.72 -10.50
N ALA A 18 2.38 7.44 -9.23
CA ALA A 18 2.22 8.43 -8.17
C ALA A 18 3.56 9.07 -7.72
N GLY A 19 4.70 8.62 -8.26
CA GLY A 19 6.03 9.13 -7.91
C GLY A 19 6.51 8.75 -6.50
N LEU A 20 5.78 7.89 -5.79
CA LEU A 20 6.09 7.43 -4.42
C LEU A 20 7.26 6.46 -4.39
N VAL A 21 7.44 5.68 -5.46
CA VAL A 21 8.56 4.73 -5.61
C VAL A 21 9.38 5.11 -6.84
N LYS A 22 10.62 5.56 -6.62
CA LYS A 22 11.57 5.89 -7.71
C LYS A 22 12.50 4.74 -8.10
N ARG A 23 12.70 3.75 -7.22
CA ARG A 23 13.59 2.61 -7.48
C ARG A 23 12.83 1.44 -8.09
N LYS A 24 13.40 0.86 -9.15
CA LYS A 24 13.01 -0.47 -9.64
C LYS A 24 13.63 -1.54 -8.73
N GLY A 25 12.86 -1.98 -7.75
CA GLY A 25 13.27 -3.01 -6.79
C GLY A 25 12.09 -3.56 -6.01
N PRO A 26 12.28 -4.60 -5.19
CA PRO A 26 11.22 -5.15 -4.36
C PRO A 26 10.73 -4.08 -3.39
N VAL A 27 9.44 -3.75 -3.49
CA VAL A 27 8.78 -2.76 -2.63
C VAL A 27 8.12 -3.51 -1.48
N LYS A 28 8.34 -3.00 -0.26
CA LYS A 28 7.72 -3.51 0.95
C LYS A 28 6.87 -2.41 1.59
N VAL A 29 5.59 -2.72 1.85
CA VAL A 29 4.66 -1.84 2.56
C VAL A 29 4.89 -1.99 4.07
N LEU A 30 5.05 -0.85 4.75
CA LEU A 30 5.30 -0.76 6.18
C LEU A 30 4.22 0.09 6.85
N ALA A 31 3.98 -0.15 8.14
CA ALA A 31 2.99 0.57 8.95
C ALA A 31 3.55 1.89 9.51
N ASN A 32 4.03 2.78 8.63
CA ASN A 32 4.59 4.09 9.03
C ASN A 32 3.54 5.22 8.95
N GLY A 33 2.32 4.95 9.41
CA GLY A 33 1.22 5.91 9.43
C GLY A 33 -0.13 5.21 9.49
N GLU A 34 -1.19 6.00 9.68
CA GLU A 34 -2.56 5.51 9.64
C GLU A 34 -3.07 5.37 8.20
N VAL A 35 -3.86 4.32 7.98
CA VAL A 35 -4.63 4.09 6.76
C VAL A 35 -6.07 4.45 7.09
N SER A 36 -6.52 5.58 6.57
CA SER A 36 -7.85 6.15 6.83
C SER A 36 -8.91 5.71 5.80
N GLY A 37 -8.51 4.99 4.74
CA GLY A 37 -9.41 4.51 3.70
C GLY A 37 -9.14 3.06 3.28
N ALA A 38 -10.16 2.40 2.74
CA ALA A 38 -10.05 1.04 2.23
C ALA A 38 -9.12 1.01 1.01
N VAL A 39 -7.97 0.35 1.15
CA VAL A 39 -6.98 0.19 0.07
C VAL A 39 -6.77 -1.28 -0.28
N SER A 40 -6.70 -1.58 -1.57
CA SER A 40 -6.37 -2.86 -2.16
C SER A 40 -4.89 -2.89 -2.57
N VAL A 41 -4.07 -3.63 -1.84
CA VAL A 41 -2.65 -3.82 -2.13
C VAL A 41 -2.46 -5.10 -2.93
N ARG A 42 -1.78 -5.02 -4.09
CA ARG A 42 -1.52 -6.16 -4.99
C ARG A 42 -0.05 -6.27 -5.38
N GLY A 43 0.51 -7.48 -5.31
CA GLY A 43 1.85 -7.78 -5.85
C GLY A 43 2.99 -7.07 -5.12
N LEU A 44 2.81 -6.82 -3.83
CA LEU A 44 3.72 -6.09 -2.96
C LEU A 44 3.88 -6.85 -1.65
N LYS A 45 5.09 -6.91 -1.11
CA LYS A 45 5.29 -7.50 0.23
C LYS A 45 4.75 -6.55 1.28
N VAL A 46 3.90 -7.04 2.17
CA VAL A 46 3.33 -6.22 3.26
C VAL A 46 3.86 -6.72 4.60
N SER A 47 4.22 -5.82 5.52
CA SER A 47 4.57 -6.24 6.88
C SER A 47 3.32 -6.68 7.66
N ALA A 48 3.47 -7.55 8.67
CA ALA A 48 2.35 -8.03 9.47
C ALA A 48 1.51 -6.87 10.05
N LYS A 49 2.17 -5.86 10.64
CA LYS A 49 1.51 -4.65 11.16
C LYS A 49 0.80 -3.84 10.08
N ALA A 50 1.38 -3.74 8.88
CA ALA A 50 0.76 -3.00 7.78
C ALA A 50 -0.48 -3.73 7.27
N ARG A 51 -0.44 -5.06 7.18
CA ARG A 51 -1.59 -5.88 6.80
C ARG A 51 -2.73 -5.71 7.79
N GLU A 52 -2.45 -5.74 9.09
CA GLU A 52 -3.45 -5.48 10.13
C GLU A 52 -4.08 -4.10 9.99
N ALA A 53 -3.27 -3.05 9.80
CA ALA A 53 -3.76 -1.69 9.59
C ALA A 53 -4.65 -1.57 8.33
N ILE A 54 -4.24 -2.20 7.22
CA ILE A 54 -5.01 -2.20 5.96
C ILE A 54 -6.35 -2.92 6.12
N VAL A 55 -6.35 -4.10 6.76
CA VAL A 55 -7.57 -4.88 7.01
C VAL A 55 -8.48 -4.16 8.00
N ALA A 56 -7.93 -3.52 9.03
CA ALA A 56 -8.68 -2.70 9.98
C ALA A 56 -9.34 -1.48 9.31
N ALA A 57 -8.69 -0.92 8.28
CA ALA A 57 -9.25 0.13 7.45
C ALA A 57 -10.25 -0.37 6.38
N GLY A 58 -10.58 -1.66 6.37
CA GLY A 58 -11.50 -2.28 5.39
C GLY A 58 -10.88 -2.55 4.02
N GLY A 59 -9.55 -2.53 3.92
CA GLY A 59 -8.78 -2.80 2.72
C GLY A 59 -8.53 -4.29 2.45
N LYS A 60 -7.95 -4.59 1.29
CA LYS A 60 -7.54 -5.94 0.87
C LYS A 60 -6.05 -6.01 0.60
N VAL A 61 -5.44 -7.16 0.89
CA VAL A 61 -4.04 -7.44 0.55
C VAL A 61 -3.99 -8.75 -0.21
N GLU A 62 -3.55 -8.70 -1.46
CA GLU A 62 -3.21 -9.84 -2.31
C GLU A 62 -1.70 -9.81 -2.54
N GLU A 63 -1.01 -10.76 -1.92
CA GLU A 63 0.46 -10.86 -1.90
C GLU A 63 1.02 -11.48 -3.19
#